data_AF-A0A0J9TN36-F1
#
_entry.id   AF-A0A0J9TN36-F1
#
_cell.length_a   1.000
_cell.length_b   1.000
_cell.length_c   1.000
_cell.angle_alpha   90.00
_cell.angle_beta   90.00
_cell.angle_gamma   90.00
#
_symmetry.space_group_name_H-M   'P 1'
#
loop_
_entity.id
_entity.type
_entity.pdbx_description
1 polymer ?
#
loop_
_entity_poly.entity_id
_entity_poly.type
_entity_poly.pdbx_seq_one_letter_code
_entity_poly.pdbx_strand_id
1 'polypeptide(L)'
;MEEGDQATDAAETSALAANTLTREEQPDERSKNEVTLLEIKRKVQNEKEAQKDDNKQRKFKIINYTSKDSLVSKVEKEFFLFFCFLCGFNCLISETDVADLPRRKTDGSIIFPFKKIVHKKYYKTKKECILIRRREDALEVQFRILCKECGVPIGYVNSLADDNAYVYYYDYSFVRSQTKSRLFKDVSL
;
A
#
# COMPACT_ATOMS: atom_id res chain seq x y z
N MET A 1 21.32 -45.37 54.00
CA MET A 1 21.90 -45.50 55.35
C MET A 1 22.12 -46.97 55.54
N GLU A 2 23.34 -47.42 55.31
CA GLU A 2 24.05 -48.48 56.04
C GLU A 2 25.31 -48.80 55.23
N GLU A 3 26.43 -48.51 55.89
CA GLU A 3 27.80 -48.74 55.48
C GLU A 3 28.19 -50.20 55.63
N GLY A 4 29.34 -50.55 55.05
CA GLY A 4 30.22 -51.58 55.56
C GLY A 4 30.29 -52.85 54.72
N ASP A 5 31.42 -53.52 54.60
CA ASP A 5 32.83 -53.21 54.82
C ASP A 5 33.59 -54.49 54.39
N GLN A 6 34.84 -54.32 53.95
CA GLN A 6 35.99 -55.22 54.19
C GLN A 6 35.90 -56.71 53.77
N ALA A 7 36.67 -57.16 52.77
CA ALA A 7 38.12 -57.44 52.76
C ALA A 7 38.49 -58.85 53.28
N THR A 8 39.36 -59.53 52.54
CA THR A 8 40.45 -60.46 52.95
C THR A 8 41.03 -61.07 51.66
N ASP A 9 42.27 -60.74 51.31
CA ASP A 9 43.51 -61.51 51.58
C ASP A 9 43.58 -62.84 50.79
N ALA A 10 44.70 -63.37 50.32
CA ALA A 10 46.06 -62.93 50.02
C ALA A 10 46.70 -64.24 49.49
N ALA A 11 47.41 -64.20 48.36
CA ALA A 11 48.28 -65.31 47.95
C ALA A 11 49.42 -64.78 47.06
N GLU A 12 50.47 -64.33 47.74
CA GLU A 12 51.88 -64.46 47.34
C GLU A 12 52.17 -65.92 46.88
N THR A 13 53.11 -66.29 46.00
CA THR A 13 54.42 -65.73 45.67
C THR A 13 55.04 -66.43 44.43
N SER A 14 55.79 -65.62 43.66
CA SER A 14 57.09 -65.87 43.01
C SER A 14 57.38 -67.13 42.17
N ALA A 15 57.73 -66.89 40.91
CA ALA A 15 58.81 -67.61 40.22
C ALA A 15 59.64 -66.62 39.37
N LEU A 16 60.96 -66.81 39.44
CA LEU A 16 62.03 -65.96 38.91
C LEU A 16 62.21 -66.02 37.38
N ALA A 17 62.87 -64.98 36.87
CA ALA A 17 63.98 -64.99 35.90
C ALA A 17 63.71 -64.40 34.49
N ALA A 18 64.16 -63.15 34.36
CA ALA A 18 65.15 -62.65 33.38
C ALA A 18 64.95 -62.87 31.87
N ASN A 19 64.63 -61.74 31.22
CA ASN A 19 65.22 -61.18 29.99
C ASN A 19 65.33 -62.04 28.72
N THR A 20 64.52 -61.67 27.72
CA THR A 20 64.98 -61.64 26.32
C THR A 20 64.42 -60.38 25.66
N LEU A 21 65.33 -59.51 25.21
CA LEU A 21 65.02 -58.29 24.47
C LEU A 21 64.39 -58.65 23.11
N THR A 22 63.14 -58.24 22.90
CA THR A 22 62.60 -57.97 21.57
C THR A 22 62.31 -56.48 21.49
N ARG A 23 63.06 -55.80 20.62
CA ARG A 23 62.86 -54.39 20.22
C ARG A 23 61.40 -54.16 19.85
N GLU A 24 60.68 -53.40 20.66
CA GLU A 24 59.43 -52.77 20.28
C GLU A 24 59.72 -51.67 19.26
N GLU A 25 59.09 -51.74 18.09
CA GLU A 25 59.07 -50.63 17.13
C GLU A 25 58.17 -49.53 17.70
N GLN A 26 58.77 -48.43 18.15
CA GLN A 26 58.04 -47.21 18.50
C GLN A 26 57.49 -46.55 17.23
N PRO A 27 56.21 -46.14 17.18
CA PRO A 27 55.71 -45.30 16.12
C PRO A 27 56.29 -43.89 16.26
N ASP A 28 56.87 -43.39 15.18
CA ASP A 28 57.54 -42.10 15.06
C ASP A 28 56.55 -40.94 15.36
N GLU A 29 56.67 -40.32 16.52
CA GLU A 29 55.88 -39.15 16.97
C GLU A 29 56.32 -37.85 16.24
N ARG A 30 56.27 -37.84 14.91
CA ARG A 30 56.62 -36.65 14.09
C ARG A 30 55.68 -36.30 12.93
N SER A 31 54.48 -36.86 12.86
CA SER A 31 53.54 -36.55 11.75
C SER A 31 52.35 -35.65 12.12
N LYS A 32 52.39 -34.92 13.24
CA LYS A 32 51.25 -34.12 13.70
C LYS A 32 51.10 -32.73 13.07
N ASN A 33 51.97 -32.29 12.16
CA ASN A 33 51.91 -30.92 11.60
C ASN A 33 52.22 -30.82 10.09
N GLU A 34 51.98 -31.87 9.31
CA GLU A 34 52.01 -31.75 7.85
C GLU A 34 50.62 -31.43 7.34
N VAL A 35 50.23 -30.15 7.43
CA VAL A 35 49.08 -29.65 6.67
C VAL A 35 49.42 -29.76 5.18
N THR A 36 48.78 -30.71 4.51
CA THR A 36 48.93 -30.90 3.07
C THR A 36 48.60 -29.62 2.31
N LEU A 37 49.37 -29.31 1.27
CA LEU A 37 49.17 -28.11 0.42
C LEU A 37 47.73 -27.99 -0.13
N LEU A 38 47.05 -29.11 -0.30
CA LEU A 38 45.64 -29.21 -0.69
C LEU A 38 44.68 -28.68 0.40
N GLU A 39 44.98 -28.93 1.67
CA GLU A 39 44.22 -28.48 2.83
C GLU A 39 44.29 -26.95 2.96
N ILE A 40 45.50 -26.40 2.84
CA ILE A 40 45.77 -24.95 2.88
C ILE A 40 45.05 -24.25 1.73
N LYS A 41 45.12 -24.81 0.51
CA LYS A 41 44.44 -24.25 -0.66
C LYS A 41 42.91 -24.26 -0.50
N ARG A 42 42.35 -25.35 0.02
CA ARG A 42 40.90 -25.45 0.30
C ARG A 42 40.47 -24.44 1.38
N LYS A 43 41.27 -24.27 2.44
CA LYS A 43 40.97 -23.33 3.52
C LYS A 43 41.01 -21.87 3.03
N VAL A 44 42.03 -21.50 2.26
CA VAL A 44 42.15 -20.16 1.64
C VAL A 44 41.02 -19.90 0.64
N GLN A 45 40.59 -20.93 -0.12
CA GLN A 45 39.45 -20.82 -1.03
C GLN A 45 38.15 -20.54 -0.25
N ASN A 46 37.88 -21.32 0.81
CA ASN A 46 36.70 -21.15 1.65
C ASN A 46 36.69 -19.78 2.36
N GLU A 47 37.83 -19.33 2.88
CA GLU A 47 37.96 -18.01 3.52
C GLU A 47 37.73 -16.88 2.51
N LYS A 48 38.21 -17.01 1.26
CA LYS A 48 37.95 -16.04 0.19
C LYS A 48 36.48 -16.03 -0.26
N GLU A 49 35.80 -17.17 -0.24
CA GLU A 49 34.38 -17.26 -0.55
C GLU A 49 33.51 -16.67 0.57
N ALA A 50 33.84 -16.93 1.83
CA ALA A 50 33.20 -16.32 3.00
C ALA A 50 33.36 -14.79 3.01
N GLN A 51 34.56 -14.28 2.74
CA GLN A 51 34.82 -12.84 2.63
C GLN A 51 34.05 -12.16 1.49
N LYS A 52 33.76 -12.89 0.40
CA LYS A 52 32.93 -12.39 -0.70
C LYS A 52 31.45 -12.34 -0.34
N ASP A 53 30.98 -13.26 0.50
CA ASP A 53 29.60 -13.27 0.99
C ASP A 53 29.35 -12.19 2.04
N ASP A 54 30.31 -11.90 2.91
CA ASP A 54 30.20 -10.80 3.88
C ASP A 54 30.25 -9.41 3.22
N ASN A 55 30.99 -9.27 2.11
CA ASN A 55 31.05 -8.04 1.31
C ASN A 55 29.83 -7.84 0.39
N LYS A 56 28.90 -8.80 0.29
CA LYS A 56 27.60 -8.56 -0.36
C LYS A 56 26.78 -7.70 0.59
N GLN A 57 26.90 -6.39 0.43
CA GLN A 57 26.00 -5.41 1.07
C GLN A 57 24.56 -5.93 0.96
N ARG A 58 23.92 -6.21 2.11
CA ARG A 58 22.52 -6.63 2.14
C ARG A 58 21.72 -5.57 1.41
N LYS A 59 21.22 -5.90 0.22
CA LYS A 59 20.48 -4.95 -0.62
C LYS A 59 19.20 -4.59 0.14
N PHE A 60 19.22 -3.48 0.87
CA PHE A 60 18.04 -2.96 1.54
C PHE A 60 17.04 -2.57 0.47
N LYS A 61 16.00 -3.40 0.30
CA LYS A 61 14.86 -3.05 -0.55
C LYS A 61 14.01 -2.08 0.26
N ILE A 62 14.21 -0.78 0.03
CA ILE A 62 13.30 0.24 0.54
C ILE A 62 11.97 0.04 -0.18
N ILE A 63 10.97 -0.48 0.54
CA ILE A 63 9.60 -0.57 0.07
C ILE A 63 8.93 0.73 0.50
N ASN A 64 8.52 1.54 -0.47
CA ASN A 64 7.73 2.74 -0.18
C ASN A 64 6.35 2.29 0.28
N TYR A 65 6.14 2.22 1.59
CA TYR A 65 4.82 1.94 2.17
C TYR A 65 3.99 3.23 2.12
N THR A 66 3.09 3.32 1.16
CA THR A 66 2.13 4.43 1.07
C THR A 66 0.82 4.03 1.76
N SER A 67 -0.02 5.01 2.10
CA SER A 67 -1.34 4.78 2.69
C SER A 67 -2.15 3.74 1.91
N LYS A 68 -2.03 3.73 0.57
CA LYS A 68 -2.67 2.75 -0.32
C LYS A 68 -2.29 1.29 -0.04
N ASP A 69 -1.10 1.03 0.49
CA ASP A 69 -0.61 -0.32 0.84
C ASP A 69 -1.04 -0.77 2.24
N SER A 70 -1.70 0.10 2.99
CA SER A 70 -2.16 -0.22 4.33
C SER A 70 -3.37 -1.13 4.31
N LEU A 71 -3.38 -2.11 5.23
CA LEU A 71 -4.56 -2.96 5.45
C LEU A 71 -5.78 -2.15 5.90
N VAL A 72 -5.56 -0.94 6.43
CA VAL A 72 -6.59 0.04 6.80
C VAL A 72 -7.32 0.57 5.57
N SER A 73 -6.61 0.79 4.45
CA SER A 73 -7.24 1.27 3.21
C SER A 73 -8.19 0.27 2.53
N LYS A 74 -8.22 -1.00 2.95
CA LYS A 74 -9.30 -1.92 2.54
C LYS A 74 -10.65 -1.56 3.14
N VAL A 75 -10.66 -0.78 4.23
CA VAL A 75 -11.87 -0.32 4.93
C VAL A 75 -12.23 1.10 4.51
N GLU A 76 -11.27 1.89 4.02
CA GLU A 76 -11.48 3.25 3.55
C GLU A 76 -12.19 3.25 2.19
N LYS A 77 -13.32 3.94 2.12
CA LYS A 77 -14.06 4.13 0.87
C LYS A 77 -13.32 5.12 -0.02
N GLU A 78 -13.06 4.72 -1.27
CA GLU A 78 -12.44 5.59 -2.26
C GLU A 78 -13.40 6.72 -2.65
N PHE A 79 -12.89 7.96 -2.67
CA PHE A 79 -13.67 9.13 -3.09
C PHE A 79 -13.31 9.52 -4.51
N PHE A 80 -14.33 9.87 -5.27
CA PHE A 80 -14.21 10.40 -6.60
C PHE A 80 -14.12 11.92 -6.60
N LEU A 81 -13.12 12.42 -7.33
CA LEU A 81 -12.90 13.85 -7.56
C LEU A 81 -13.52 14.27 -8.88
N PHE A 82 -14.31 15.33 -8.85
CA PHE A 82 -14.99 15.89 -10.01
C PHE A 82 -14.54 17.33 -10.25
N PHE A 83 -13.96 17.56 -11.41
CA PHE A 83 -13.46 18.86 -11.84
C PHE A 83 -14.43 19.52 -12.80
N CYS A 84 -14.46 20.85 -12.82
CA CYS A 84 -15.24 21.62 -13.78
C CYS A 84 -14.81 21.30 -15.21
N PHE A 85 -15.77 21.06 -16.10
CA PHE A 85 -15.49 20.76 -17.50
C PHE A 85 -14.76 21.88 -18.23
N LEU A 86 -14.92 23.14 -17.80
CA LEU A 86 -14.33 24.29 -18.47
C LEU A 86 -12.94 24.59 -17.91
N CYS A 87 -12.84 25.02 -16.64
CA CYS A 87 -11.57 25.47 -16.05
C CYS A 87 -10.77 24.39 -15.29
N GLY A 88 -11.35 23.21 -15.05
CA GLY A 88 -10.68 22.16 -14.27
C GLY A 88 -10.63 22.39 -12.77
N PHE A 89 -11.38 23.36 -12.22
CA PHE A 89 -11.48 23.56 -10.77
C PHE A 89 -12.22 22.39 -10.09
N ASN A 90 -11.76 21.92 -8.93
CA ASN A 90 -12.44 20.87 -8.17
C ASN A 90 -13.79 21.40 -7.64
N CYS A 91 -14.89 20.84 -8.14
CA CYS A 91 -16.24 21.31 -7.81
C CYS A 91 -16.96 20.39 -6.82
N LEU A 92 -16.70 19.09 -6.88
CA LEU A 92 -17.40 18.07 -6.09
C LEU A 92 -16.44 16.92 -5.76
N ILE A 93 -16.50 16.47 -4.51
CA ILE A 93 -15.91 15.21 -4.08
C ILE A 93 -17.06 14.35 -3.59
N SER A 94 -17.15 13.10 -4.05
CA SER A 94 -18.24 12.21 -3.70
C SER A 94 -17.77 10.78 -3.58
N GLU A 95 -18.39 10.01 -2.69
CA GLU A 95 -18.19 8.57 -2.55
C GLU A 95 -18.67 7.77 -3.79
N THR A 96 -19.67 8.27 -4.51
CA THR A 96 -20.30 7.57 -5.64
C THR A 96 -19.95 8.26 -6.97
N ASP A 97 -19.81 7.49 -8.05
CA ASP A 97 -19.64 8.09 -9.37
C ASP A 97 -20.93 8.79 -9.80
N VAL A 98 -20.78 9.99 -10.34
CA VAL A 98 -21.88 10.78 -10.89
C VAL A 98 -22.44 10.12 -12.16
N ALA A 99 -21.64 9.30 -12.86
CA ALA A 99 -22.10 8.53 -14.02
C ALA A 99 -23.12 7.44 -13.67
N ASP A 100 -23.05 6.85 -12.47
CA ASP A 100 -23.93 5.77 -12.01
C ASP A 100 -25.26 6.28 -11.44
N LEU A 101 -25.38 7.61 -11.27
CA LEU A 101 -26.56 8.23 -10.69
C LEU A 101 -27.71 8.34 -11.69
N PRO A 102 -28.96 8.27 -11.20
CA PRO A 102 -30.12 8.40 -12.07
C PRO A 102 -30.16 9.78 -12.74
N ARG A 103 -30.61 9.79 -14.00
CA ARG A 103 -30.77 11.01 -14.79
C ARG A 103 -32.25 11.37 -14.89
N ARG A 104 -32.55 12.66 -14.79
CA ARG A 104 -33.91 13.19 -14.88
C ARG A 104 -34.38 13.16 -16.34
N LYS A 105 -35.58 12.64 -16.58
CA LYS A 105 -36.15 12.49 -17.94
C LYS A 105 -36.46 13.82 -18.64
N THR A 106 -36.67 14.90 -17.90
CA THR A 106 -37.10 16.20 -18.44
C THR A 106 -35.99 16.95 -19.17
N ASP A 107 -34.76 16.87 -18.66
CA ASP A 107 -33.63 17.71 -19.07
C ASP A 107 -32.29 16.97 -19.06
N GLY A 108 -32.28 15.67 -18.74
CA GLY A 108 -31.07 14.86 -18.71
C GLY A 108 -30.13 15.17 -17.54
N SER A 109 -30.54 16.05 -16.62
CA SER A 109 -29.75 16.43 -15.45
C SER A 109 -29.55 15.23 -14.51
N ILE A 110 -28.34 15.10 -13.99
CA ILE A 110 -27.94 14.03 -13.08
C ILE A 110 -28.50 14.35 -11.69
N ILE A 111 -29.23 13.41 -11.12
CA ILE A 111 -29.88 13.56 -9.82
C ILE A 111 -28.91 13.12 -8.74
N PHE A 112 -28.41 14.08 -7.96
CA PHE A 112 -27.46 13.84 -6.89
C PHE A 112 -28.14 13.87 -5.52
N PRO A 113 -28.33 12.71 -4.85
CA PRO A 113 -28.95 12.63 -3.54
C PRO A 113 -27.96 12.97 -2.43
N PHE A 114 -27.79 14.26 -2.16
CA PHE A 114 -26.76 14.73 -1.25
C PHE A 114 -26.96 14.31 0.22
N LYS A 115 -28.19 13.98 0.64
CA LYS A 115 -28.46 13.47 2.00
C LYS A 115 -28.03 12.01 2.19
N LYS A 116 -27.93 11.23 1.11
CA LYS A 116 -27.61 9.79 1.17
C LYS A 116 -26.12 9.49 0.94
N ILE A 117 -25.44 10.38 0.22
CA ILE A 117 -24.06 10.17 -0.23
C ILE A 117 -23.13 11.08 0.57
N VAL A 118 -22.01 10.54 1.05
CA VAL A 118 -20.95 11.36 1.66
C VAL A 118 -20.27 12.17 0.56
N HIS A 119 -20.24 13.49 0.73
CA HIS A 119 -19.80 14.41 -0.31
C HIS A 119 -19.26 15.73 0.25
N LYS A 120 -18.47 16.44 -0.55
CA LYS A 120 -17.97 17.78 -0.26
C LYS A 120 -18.14 18.67 -1.49
N LYS A 121 -18.81 19.81 -1.31
CA LYS A 121 -19.16 20.78 -2.37
C LYS A 121 -18.20 21.96 -2.31
N TYR A 122 -17.70 22.38 -3.48
CA TYR A 122 -16.79 23.53 -3.61
C TYR A 122 -17.36 24.64 -4.50
N TYR A 123 -18.54 24.44 -5.06
CA TYR A 123 -19.24 25.39 -5.92
C TYR A 123 -20.09 26.40 -5.13
N LYS A 124 -20.59 27.43 -5.82
CA LYS A 124 -21.46 28.46 -5.26
C LYS A 124 -22.87 28.31 -5.81
N THR A 125 -23.88 28.42 -4.95
CA THR A 125 -25.29 28.50 -5.36
C THR A 125 -25.72 29.96 -5.43
N LYS A 126 -26.27 30.38 -6.57
CA LYS A 126 -26.88 31.70 -6.72
C LYS A 126 -28.19 31.75 -5.96
N LYS A 127 -28.45 32.87 -5.28
CA LYS A 127 -29.72 33.13 -4.58
C LYS A 127 -30.84 33.59 -5.52
N GLU A 128 -30.50 33.93 -6.75
CA GLU A 128 -31.45 34.35 -7.78
C GLU A 128 -32.35 33.17 -8.19
N CYS A 129 -33.66 33.40 -8.11
CA CYS A 129 -34.68 32.46 -8.54
C CYS A 129 -34.93 32.61 -10.04
N ILE A 130 -34.92 31.49 -10.78
CA ILE A 130 -35.27 31.42 -12.19
C ILE A 130 -36.49 30.51 -12.32
N LEU A 131 -37.53 30.99 -13.01
CA LEU A 131 -38.70 30.20 -13.35
C LEU A 131 -38.54 29.65 -14.77
N ILE A 132 -38.63 28.33 -14.89
CA ILE A 132 -38.59 27.64 -16.18
C ILE A 132 -39.96 27.05 -16.47
N ARG A 133 -40.53 27.38 -17.63
CA ARG A 133 -41.70 26.70 -18.16
C ARG A 133 -41.29 25.34 -18.70
N ARG A 134 -41.88 24.27 -18.16
CA ARG A 134 -41.73 22.90 -18.64
C ARG A 134 -42.93 22.53 -19.49
N ARG A 135 -42.91 21.31 -20.06
CA ARG A 135 -44.06 20.74 -20.78
C ARG A 135 -45.25 20.64 -19.81
N GLU A 136 -46.46 20.77 -20.32
CA GLU A 136 -47.73 20.71 -19.56
C GLU A 136 -47.98 21.93 -18.65
N ASP A 137 -47.51 23.13 -19.05
CA ASP A 137 -47.69 24.40 -18.31
C ASP A 137 -47.13 24.40 -16.86
N ALA A 138 -46.33 23.39 -16.50
CA ALA A 138 -45.68 23.33 -15.20
C ALA A 138 -44.54 24.35 -15.10
N LEU A 139 -44.56 25.17 -14.05
CA LEU A 139 -43.48 26.09 -13.69
C LEU A 139 -42.52 25.41 -12.71
N GLU A 140 -41.23 25.42 -13.05
CA GLU A 140 -40.16 24.91 -12.19
C GLU A 140 -39.30 26.06 -11.68
N VAL A 141 -39.19 26.16 -10.35
CA VAL A 141 -38.26 27.08 -9.68
C VAL A 141 -36.86 26.47 -9.68
N GLN A 142 -35.87 27.25 -10.12
CA GLN A 142 -34.47 26.84 -10.15
C GLN A 142 -33.54 27.92 -9.62
N PHE A 143 -32.62 27.52 -8.75
CA PHE A 143 -31.50 28.31 -8.27
C PHE A 143 -30.22 27.75 -8.89
N ARG A 144 -29.52 28.54 -9.70
CA ARG A 144 -28.35 28.06 -10.45
C ARG A 144 -27.17 27.79 -9.53
N ILE A 145 -26.48 26.69 -9.80
CA ILE A 145 -25.19 26.38 -9.21
C ILE A 145 -24.09 26.73 -10.21
N LEU A 146 -23.13 27.52 -9.76
CA LEU A 146 -22.00 27.98 -10.56
C LEU A 146 -20.68 27.46 -10.02
N CYS A 147 -19.75 27.18 -10.93
CA CYS A 147 -18.36 26.95 -10.58
C CYS A 147 -17.80 28.17 -9.82
N LYS A 148 -17.05 27.93 -8.75
CA LYS A 148 -16.51 29.00 -7.89
C LYS A 148 -15.49 29.88 -8.61
N GLU A 149 -14.71 29.31 -9.53
CA GLU A 149 -13.62 30.00 -10.25
C GLU A 149 -14.11 30.65 -11.53
N CYS A 150 -14.61 29.87 -12.50
CA CYS A 150 -15.00 30.39 -13.82
C CYS A 150 -16.44 30.89 -13.92
N GLY A 151 -17.28 30.67 -12.89
CA GLY A 151 -18.68 31.08 -12.90
C GLY A 151 -19.59 30.29 -13.86
N VAL A 152 -19.07 29.26 -14.54
CA VAL A 152 -19.88 28.46 -15.48
C VAL A 152 -21.00 27.73 -14.74
N PRO A 153 -22.22 27.66 -15.29
CA PRO A 153 -23.32 26.93 -14.66
C PRO A 153 -23.08 25.42 -14.74
N ILE A 154 -23.04 24.77 -13.58
CA ILE A 154 -22.80 23.33 -13.40
C ILE A 154 -24.04 22.58 -12.90
N GLY A 155 -25.12 23.29 -12.56
CA GLY A 155 -26.34 22.64 -12.11
C GLY A 155 -27.34 23.62 -11.54
N TYR A 156 -28.30 23.10 -10.81
CA TYR A 156 -29.29 23.87 -10.08
C TYR A 156 -29.89 23.09 -8.91
N VAL A 157 -30.59 23.81 -8.03
CA VAL A 157 -31.45 23.26 -6.98
C VAL A 157 -32.84 23.89 -7.05
N ASN A 158 -33.86 23.20 -6.57
CA ASN A 158 -35.25 23.71 -6.61
C ASN A 158 -35.61 24.61 -5.42
N SER A 159 -34.81 24.57 -4.36
CA SER A 159 -35.00 25.32 -3.12
C SER A 159 -33.64 25.59 -2.49
N LEU A 160 -33.49 26.76 -1.88
CA LEU A 160 -32.31 27.12 -1.09
C LEU A 160 -32.38 26.57 0.35
N ALA A 161 -33.52 26.03 0.76
CA ALA A 161 -33.66 25.42 2.07
C ALA A 161 -32.80 24.16 2.19
N ASP A 162 -32.27 23.91 3.39
CA ASP A 162 -31.46 22.71 3.70
C ASP A 162 -32.27 21.41 3.60
N ASP A 163 -33.59 21.52 3.54
CA ASP A 163 -34.51 20.39 3.37
C ASP A 163 -34.48 19.77 1.99
N ASN A 164 -33.89 20.46 1.01
CA ASN A 164 -33.83 19.94 -0.35
C ASN A 164 -33.20 18.54 -0.35
N ALA A 165 -33.77 17.59 -1.08
CA ALA A 165 -33.27 16.20 -1.05
C ALA A 165 -32.22 15.95 -2.15
N TYR A 166 -32.28 16.74 -3.21
CA TYR A 166 -31.55 16.49 -4.45
C TYR A 166 -30.89 17.75 -4.98
N VAL A 167 -29.72 17.56 -5.57
CA VAL A 167 -29.05 18.55 -6.41
C VAL A 167 -29.08 18.02 -7.84
N TYR A 168 -29.36 18.89 -8.82
CA TYR A 168 -29.39 18.51 -10.23
C TYR A 168 -28.18 19.09 -10.94
N TYR A 169 -27.25 18.24 -11.36
CA TYR A 169 -26.09 18.67 -12.15
C TYR A 169 -26.37 18.47 -13.64
N TYR A 170 -25.85 19.35 -14.50
CA TYR A 170 -25.94 19.10 -15.93
C TYR A 170 -25.00 17.96 -16.34
N ASP A 171 -25.30 17.30 -17.44
CA ASP A 171 -24.48 16.19 -17.97
C ASP A 171 -23.02 16.61 -18.22
N TYR A 172 -22.82 17.81 -18.78
CA TYR A 172 -21.51 18.33 -19.11
C TYR A 172 -20.74 18.92 -17.92
N SER A 173 -21.27 18.87 -16.69
CA SER A 173 -20.75 19.70 -15.58
C SER A 173 -19.36 19.30 -15.12
N PHE A 174 -19.07 18.00 -15.14
CA PHE A 174 -17.92 17.42 -14.46
C PHE A 174 -17.07 16.52 -15.36
N VAL A 175 -15.78 16.49 -15.05
CA VAL A 175 -14.80 15.55 -15.62
C VAL A 175 -14.01 14.87 -14.49
N ARG A 176 -13.62 13.61 -14.69
CA ARG A 176 -12.88 12.80 -13.68
C ARG A 176 -11.41 13.23 -13.50
N SER A 177 -10.84 13.94 -14.46
CA SER A 177 -9.45 14.39 -14.42
C SER A 177 -9.37 15.85 -14.83
N GLN A 178 -8.54 16.62 -14.13
CA GLN A 178 -8.35 18.05 -14.38
C GLN A 178 -7.88 18.32 -15.81
N THR A 179 -6.96 17.51 -16.35
CA THR A 179 -6.42 17.67 -17.71
C THR A 179 -7.44 17.43 -18.82
N LYS A 180 -8.57 16.77 -18.50
CA LYS A 180 -9.66 16.55 -19.47
C LYS A 180 -10.59 17.76 -19.60
N SER A 181 -10.39 18.82 -18.81
CA SER A 181 -11.16 20.05 -18.96
C SER A 181 -10.83 20.74 -20.29
N ARG A 182 -11.79 21.51 -20.79
CA ARG A 182 -11.70 22.18 -22.09
C ARG A 182 -10.51 23.14 -22.15
N LEU A 183 -10.25 23.88 -21.06
CA LEU A 183 -9.15 24.83 -20.99
C LEU A 183 -7.79 24.17 -21.22
N PHE A 184 -7.54 22.95 -20.72
CA PHE A 184 -6.27 22.26 -20.94
C PHE A 184 -6.18 21.57 -22.31
N LYS A 185 -7.32 21.18 -22.90
CA LYS A 185 -7.36 20.62 -24.26
C LYS A 185 -6.98 21.66 -25.31
N ASP A 186 -7.48 22.89 -25.16
CA ASP A 186 -7.27 23.96 -26.14
C ASP A 186 -5.81 24.49 -26.14
N VAL A 187 -5.06 24.28 -25.05
CA VAL A 187 -3.65 24.69 -24.91
C VAL A 187 -2.66 23.67 -25.54
N SER A 188 -3.13 22.46 -25.87
CA SER A 188 -2.28 21.37 -26.38
C SER A 188 -2.22 21.32 -27.93
N LEU A 189 -2.53 22.42 -28.62
CA LEU A 189 -2.53 22.54 -30.08
C LEU A 189 -1.42 23.48 -30.57
#